data_AF-A0A1J4W7V5-F1
#
_entry.id   AF-A0A1J4W7V5-F1
#
_cell.length_a   1.000
_cell.length_b   1.000
_cell.length_c   1.000
_cell.angle_alpha   90.00
_cell.angle_beta   90.00
_cell.angle_gamma   90.00
#
_symmetry.space_group_name_H-M   'P 1'
#
loop_
_entity.id
_entity.type
_entity.pdbx_description
1 polymer ?
#
loop_
_entity_poly.entity_id
_entity_poly.type
_entity_poly.pdbx_seq_one_letter_code
_entity_poly.pdbx_strand_id
1 'polypeptide(L)'
;MERRWMENIKKMRGEELLRIIERGKNLAILAANEAIEKFEKGEQEINGDFLCAALEIKSTPSTKREVKAIKEKIAKIISDRFLNEKRFLTVLNQEEIGMEIKESITDKCLEIDRISNYALRKIIKVVPSRKDGTAKKLWSQNPNSDDLSTIAENIKGPLKVKAAKKLSEIGDIDDISYLIAFGDDAPLAKILWQNLKRTGRLSKLENGDLADIAEYTKSRKIKGEALKELKNRNELEDDDLELIFDNAHYFSNPEKIRKEVITLLLPKDLSIEKMLKMIKQIALRELRIKLAEKAVRAIDRKIIELIESPPNEWREKEIKDLKKKKSMLKAEIELNSEIAYVPPQVHQN
;
A
#
# COMPACT_ATOMS: atom_id res chain seq x y z
N MET A 1 9.48 46.59 -13.45
CA MET A 1 8.05 46.21 -13.57
C MET A 1 7.46 45.82 -12.22
N GLU A 2 8.19 45.12 -11.34
CA GLU A 2 7.71 44.70 -10.01
C GLU A 2 7.28 45.83 -9.06
N ARG A 3 8.04 46.95 -8.99
CA ARG A 3 7.68 48.09 -8.11
C ARG A 3 6.27 48.65 -8.37
N ARG A 4 5.90 48.79 -9.65
CA ARG A 4 4.57 49.29 -10.05
C ARG A 4 3.45 48.32 -9.64
N TRP A 5 3.68 47.02 -9.72
CA TRP A 5 2.73 46.01 -9.26
C TRP A 5 2.58 46.01 -7.73
N MET A 6 3.67 46.17 -6.99
CA MET A 6 3.62 46.28 -5.53
C MET A 6 2.80 47.48 -5.06
N GLU A 7 2.99 48.65 -5.67
CA GLU A 7 2.20 49.85 -5.35
C GLU A 7 0.72 49.67 -5.70
N ASN A 8 0.41 48.96 -6.79
CA ASN A 8 -0.96 48.66 -7.17
C ASN A 8 -1.63 47.70 -6.18
N ILE A 9 -0.95 46.62 -5.76
CA ILE A 9 -1.46 45.65 -4.78
C ILE A 9 -1.82 46.33 -3.45
N LYS A 10 -0.99 47.28 -2.99
CA LYS A 10 -1.26 48.07 -1.79
C LYS A 10 -2.56 48.87 -1.84
N LYS A 11 -3.02 49.25 -3.03
CA LYS A 11 -4.26 50.04 -3.21
C LYS A 11 -5.49 49.16 -3.45
N MET A 12 -5.29 47.88 -3.77
CA MET A 12 -6.38 46.95 -4.09
C MET A 12 -7.23 46.59 -2.86
N ARG A 13 -8.50 46.27 -3.12
CA ARG A 13 -9.47 45.80 -2.10
C ARG A 13 -9.65 44.29 -2.17
N GLY A 14 -10.34 43.73 -1.17
CA GLY A 14 -10.42 42.28 -0.92
C GLY A 14 -10.73 41.40 -2.13
N GLU A 15 -11.73 41.76 -2.95
CA GLU A 15 -12.06 40.97 -4.15
C GLU A 15 -10.96 40.99 -5.21
N GLU A 16 -10.27 42.13 -5.39
CA GLU A 16 -9.18 42.24 -6.35
C GLU A 16 -7.97 41.43 -5.90
N LEU A 17 -7.66 41.47 -4.59
CA LEU A 17 -6.61 40.66 -3.98
C LEU A 17 -6.93 39.16 -4.10
N LEU A 18 -8.18 38.77 -3.86
CA LEU A 18 -8.64 37.38 -4.01
C LEU A 18 -8.41 36.86 -5.43
N ARG A 19 -8.82 37.62 -6.45
CA ARG A 19 -8.62 37.24 -7.86
C ARG A 19 -7.14 37.06 -8.21
N ILE A 20 -6.24 37.81 -7.58
CA ILE A 20 -4.79 37.65 -7.79
C ILE A 20 -4.29 36.36 -7.14
N ILE A 21 -4.76 36.06 -5.93
CA ILE A 21 -4.42 34.84 -5.19
C ILE A 21 -4.88 33.59 -5.95
N GLU A 22 -6.13 33.57 -6.38
CA GLU A 22 -6.73 32.44 -7.14
C GLU A 22 -6.01 32.17 -8.47
N ARG A 23 -5.42 33.20 -9.08
CA ARG A 23 -4.60 33.02 -10.29
C ARG A 23 -3.26 32.34 -10.03
N GLY A 24 -2.82 32.21 -8.78
CA GLY A 24 -1.70 31.35 -8.36
C GLY A 24 -0.34 31.69 -8.95
N LYS A 25 -0.10 32.94 -9.36
CA LYS A 25 1.19 33.39 -9.93
C LYS A 25 2.10 33.98 -8.86
N ASN A 26 3.30 34.44 -9.22
CA ASN A 26 4.26 35.09 -8.31
C ASN A 26 3.66 36.24 -7.48
N LEU A 27 2.64 36.91 -7.99
CA LEU A 27 1.95 38.01 -7.27
C LEU A 27 1.00 37.53 -6.17
N ALA A 28 0.63 36.24 -6.13
CA ALA A 28 -0.30 35.70 -5.13
C ALA A 28 0.26 35.82 -3.71
N ILE A 29 1.56 35.63 -3.54
CA ILE A 29 2.27 35.77 -2.26
C ILE A 29 2.17 37.21 -1.73
N LEU A 30 2.47 38.19 -2.60
CA LEU A 30 2.35 39.61 -2.26
C LEU A 30 0.92 40.01 -1.93
N ALA A 31 -0.05 39.55 -2.73
CA ALA A 31 -1.47 39.82 -2.50
C ALA A 31 -1.98 39.21 -1.20
N ALA A 32 -1.55 37.99 -0.86
CA ALA A 32 -1.91 37.34 0.40
C ALA A 32 -1.31 38.06 1.61
N ASN A 33 -0.03 38.45 1.56
CA ASN A 33 0.60 39.25 2.62
C ASN A 33 -0.12 40.58 2.85
N GLU A 34 -0.37 41.34 1.76
CA GLU A 34 -1.05 42.62 1.85
C GLU A 34 -2.46 42.48 2.45
N ALA A 35 -3.21 41.46 2.04
CA ALA A 35 -4.53 41.21 2.60
C ALA A 35 -4.48 40.89 4.10
N ILE A 36 -3.54 40.02 4.52
CA ILE A 36 -3.35 39.68 5.94
C ILE A 36 -3.02 40.95 6.74
N GLU A 37 -2.11 41.79 6.26
CA GLU A 37 -1.74 43.04 6.95
C GLU A 37 -2.94 43.99 7.09
N LYS A 38 -3.72 44.18 6.02
CA LYS A 38 -4.93 45.01 6.07
C LYS A 38 -5.97 44.47 7.05
N PHE A 39 -6.13 43.15 7.09
CA PHE A 39 -7.05 42.51 8.03
C PHE A 39 -6.60 42.66 9.49
N GLU A 40 -5.31 42.51 9.77
CA GLU A 40 -4.74 42.70 11.10
C GLU A 40 -4.90 44.15 11.59
N LYS A 41 -4.83 45.13 10.68
CA LYS A 41 -5.06 46.56 10.95
C LYS A 41 -6.55 46.95 11.03
N GLY A 42 -7.47 46.05 10.69
CA GLY A 42 -8.90 46.35 10.60
C GLY A 42 -9.28 47.23 9.40
N GLU A 43 -8.39 47.37 8.41
CA GLU A 43 -8.61 48.15 7.19
C GLU A 43 -9.45 47.40 6.15
N GLN A 44 -9.56 46.08 6.28
CA GLN A 44 -10.30 45.23 5.35
C GLN A 44 -10.93 44.03 6.06
N GLU A 45 -12.18 43.74 5.73
CA GLU A 45 -12.81 42.47 6.08
C GLU A 45 -12.33 41.36 5.15
N ILE A 46 -11.97 40.21 5.72
CA ILE A 46 -11.62 39.02 4.98
C ILE A 46 -12.63 37.94 5.34
N ASN A 47 -13.24 37.33 4.33
CA ASN A 47 -14.10 36.17 4.53
C ASN A 47 -13.25 34.88 4.59
N GLY A 48 -13.82 33.79 5.08
CA GLY A 48 -13.05 32.55 5.20
C GLY A 48 -12.74 31.83 3.88
N ASP A 49 -13.38 32.19 2.77
CA ASP A 49 -13.06 31.60 1.45
C ASP A 49 -11.75 32.19 0.92
N PHE A 50 -11.53 33.48 1.15
CA PHE A 50 -10.24 34.13 0.89
C PHE A 50 -9.09 33.42 1.60
N LEU A 51 -9.28 33.09 2.88
CA LEU A 51 -8.27 32.40 3.68
C LEU A 51 -7.99 30.99 3.10
N CYS A 52 -9.02 30.29 2.60
CA CYS A 52 -8.82 29.00 1.94
C CYS A 52 -8.01 29.13 0.64
N ALA A 53 -8.35 30.10 -0.23
CA ALA A 53 -7.62 30.32 -1.47
C ALA A 53 -6.14 30.66 -1.21
N ALA A 54 -5.86 31.44 -0.17
CA ALA A 54 -4.49 31.77 0.21
C ALA A 54 -3.70 30.57 0.78
N LEU A 55 -4.37 29.58 1.38
CA LEU A 55 -3.74 28.31 1.77
C LEU A 55 -3.37 27.44 0.56
N GLU A 56 -4.00 27.63 -0.60
CA GLU A 56 -3.74 26.85 -1.81
C GLU A 56 -2.60 27.41 -2.67
N ILE A 57 -1.98 28.53 -2.24
CA ILE A 57 -0.81 29.09 -2.90
C ILE A 57 0.31 28.04 -2.95
N LYS A 58 0.76 27.74 -4.17
CA LYS A 58 1.86 26.81 -4.42
C LYS A 58 3.20 27.49 -4.16
N SER A 59 4.12 26.75 -3.53
CA SER A 59 5.49 27.21 -3.32
C SER A 59 6.42 26.75 -4.45
N THR A 60 7.45 27.55 -4.73
CA THR A 60 8.63 27.14 -5.49
C THR A 60 9.82 27.02 -4.53
N PRO A 61 10.96 26.43 -4.95
CA PRO A 61 12.14 26.38 -4.08
C PRO A 61 12.58 27.74 -3.54
N SER A 62 12.42 28.81 -4.32
CA SER A 62 12.77 30.18 -3.91
C SER A 62 11.75 30.83 -2.97
N THR A 63 10.47 30.45 -3.03
CA THR A 63 9.39 31.07 -2.22
C THR A 63 8.92 30.22 -1.04
N LYS A 64 9.45 29.01 -0.87
CA LYS A 64 9.02 28.04 0.15
C LYS A 64 8.92 28.60 1.57
N ARG A 65 9.91 29.39 2.00
CA ARG A 65 9.92 29.98 3.36
C ARG A 65 8.81 31.02 3.54
N GLU A 66 8.58 31.83 2.52
CA GLU A 66 7.59 32.90 2.55
C GLU A 66 6.17 32.33 2.49
N VAL A 67 5.90 31.39 1.59
CA VAL A 67 4.60 30.69 1.51
C VAL A 67 4.30 29.97 2.82
N LYS A 68 5.29 29.32 3.44
CA LYS A 68 5.12 28.71 4.76
C LYS A 68 4.68 29.75 5.80
N ALA A 69 5.38 30.87 5.92
CA ALA A 69 5.04 31.92 6.89
C ALA A 69 3.62 32.48 6.67
N ILE A 70 3.22 32.67 5.41
CA ILE A 70 1.85 33.10 5.04
C ILE A 70 0.82 32.07 5.48
N LYS A 71 1.00 30.79 5.13
CA LYS A 71 0.05 29.72 5.48
C LYS A 71 -0.08 29.57 6.99
N GLU A 72 1.02 29.70 7.74
CA GLU A 72 1.00 29.64 9.21
C GLU A 72 0.26 30.83 9.83
N LYS A 73 0.43 32.04 9.31
CA LYS A 73 -0.38 33.22 9.74
C LYS A 73 -1.86 33.01 9.47
N ILE A 74 -2.21 32.56 8.26
CA ILE A 74 -3.60 32.29 7.87
C ILE A 74 -4.23 31.23 8.77
N ALA A 75 -3.49 30.15 9.06
CA ALA A 75 -3.99 29.09 9.94
C ALA A 75 -4.29 29.59 11.36
N LYS A 76 -3.49 30.52 11.89
CA LYS A 76 -3.79 31.19 13.18
C LYS A 76 -5.06 32.03 13.07
N ILE A 77 -5.21 32.84 12.03
CA ILE A 77 -6.43 33.64 11.79
C ILE A 77 -7.67 32.75 11.69
N ILE A 78 -7.58 31.64 10.95
CA ILE A 78 -8.66 30.65 10.84
C ILE A 78 -8.99 30.08 12.22
N SER A 79 -7.98 29.64 12.97
CA SER A 79 -8.12 29.07 14.31
C SER A 79 -8.80 30.02 15.29
N ASP A 80 -8.54 31.33 15.20
CA ASP A 80 -9.03 32.32 16.16
C ASP A 80 -10.41 32.86 15.83
N ARG A 81 -10.74 33.03 14.54
CA ARG A 81 -11.93 33.82 14.13
C ARG A 81 -12.89 33.10 13.19
N PHE A 82 -12.41 32.11 12.44
CA PHE A 82 -13.18 31.52 11.34
C PHE A 82 -13.26 30.00 11.41
N LEU A 83 -12.97 29.41 12.56
CA LEU A 83 -12.85 27.97 12.70
C LEU A 83 -14.18 27.29 12.41
N ASN A 84 -14.17 26.43 11.40
CA ASN A 84 -15.21 25.46 11.13
C ASN A 84 -14.55 24.21 10.53
N GLU A 85 -15.30 23.12 10.40
CA GLU A 85 -14.76 21.85 9.95
C GLU A 85 -14.10 21.93 8.57
N LYS A 86 -14.74 22.59 7.58
CA LYS A 86 -14.19 22.74 6.23
C LYS A 86 -12.81 23.40 6.26
N ARG A 87 -12.68 24.53 6.96
CA ARG A 87 -11.43 25.30 7.03
C ARG A 87 -10.37 24.61 7.86
N PHE A 88 -10.77 23.95 8.96
CA PHE A 88 -9.90 23.08 9.73
C PHE A 88 -9.27 22.00 8.86
N LEU A 89 -10.07 21.30 8.05
CA LEU A 89 -9.58 20.29 7.12
C LEU A 89 -8.65 20.88 6.06
N THR A 90 -8.95 22.06 5.53
CA THR A 90 -8.07 22.76 4.59
C THR A 90 -6.69 23.03 5.22
N VAL A 91 -6.66 23.53 6.46
CA VAL A 91 -5.41 23.76 7.21
C VAL A 91 -4.67 22.44 7.46
N LEU A 92 -5.37 21.40 7.89
CA LEU A 92 -4.77 20.12 8.26
C LEU A 92 -4.07 19.44 7.06
N ASN A 93 -4.64 19.60 5.86
CA ASN A 93 -4.11 19.06 4.60
C ASN A 93 -2.88 19.82 4.07
N GLN A 94 -2.50 20.97 4.61
CA GLN A 94 -1.31 21.70 4.16
C GLN A 94 -0.03 21.08 4.73
N GLU A 95 0.89 20.68 3.88
CA GLU A 95 2.18 20.10 4.29
C GLU A 95 3.13 21.15 4.86
N GLU A 96 3.03 22.41 4.42
CA GLU A 96 3.95 23.47 4.84
C GLU A 96 3.69 23.98 6.26
N ILE A 97 2.48 23.76 6.79
CA ILE A 97 2.09 24.21 8.13
C ILE A 97 2.72 23.31 9.19
N GLY A 98 3.45 23.93 10.13
CA GLY A 98 4.09 23.23 11.24
C GLY A 98 3.12 22.47 12.15
N MET A 99 3.61 21.37 12.75
CA MET A 99 2.79 20.49 13.60
C MET A 99 2.22 21.21 14.83
N GLU A 100 2.96 22.14 15.44
CA GLU A 100 2.49 22.92 16.59
C GLU A 100 1.19 23.68 16.30
N ILE A 101 1.08 24.27 15.10
CA ILE A 101 -0.13 24.98 14.68
C ILE A 101 -1.27 23.99 14.41
N LYS A 102 -0.96 22.84 13.77
CA LYS A 102 -1.94 21.76 13.55
C LYS A 102 -2.48 21.19 14.86
N GLU A 103 -1.65 21.04 15.87
CA GLU A 103 -2.06 20.61 17.21
C GLU A 103 -2.96 21.65 17.87
N SER A 104 -2.56 22.92 17.87
CA SER A 104 -3.35 24.01 18.48
C SER A 104 -4.73 24.16 17.84
N ILE A 105 -4.83 24.14 16.51
CA ILE A 105 -6.13 24.22 15.83
C ILE A 105 -6.96 22.94 16.03
N THR A 106 -6.30 21.78 16.17
CA THR A 106 -6.98 20.51 16.50
C THR A 106 -7.60 20.57 17.87
N ASP A 107 -6.90 21.10 18.88
CA ASP A 107 -7.43 21.22 20.25
C ASP A 107 -8.74 22.03 20.26
N LYS A 108 -8.74 23.21 19.62
CA LYS A 108 -9.97 24.01 19.46
C LYS A 108 -11.05 23.30 18.65
N CYS A 109 -10.67 22.55 17.61
CA CYS A 109 -11.63 21.82 16.79
C CYS A 109 -12.29 20.67 17.57
N LEU A 110 -11.55 20.03 18.48
CA LEU A 110 -12.06 18.98 19.35
C LEU A 110 -12.99 19.50 20.45
N GLU A 111 -12.98 20.79 20.76
CA GLU A 111 -13.96 21.46 21.64
C GLU A 111 -15.33 21.65 20.96
N ILE A 112 -15.40 21.58 19.62
CA ILE A 112 -16.68 21.67 18.90
C ILE A 112 -17.53 20.43 19.21
N ASP A 113 -18.78 20.64 19.64
CA ASP A 113 -19.71 19.59 20.07
C ASP A 113 -19.87 18.50 19.01
N ARG A 114 -20.09 18.90 17.76
CA ARG A 114 -20.34 18.00 16.63
C ARG A 114 -19.33 18.23 15.51
N ILE A 115 -18.28 17.42 15.54
CA ILE A 115 -17.30 17.27 14.46
C ILE A 115 -17.55 15.94 13.76
N SER A 116 -17.46 15.90 12.43
CA SER A 116 -17.71 14.67 11.68
C SER A 116 -16.67 13.58 11.96
N ASN A 117 -17.09 12.33 11.78
CA ASN A 117 -16.17 11.18 11.83
C ASN A 117 -15.04 11.32 10.79
N TYR A 118 -15.32 11.89 9.62
CA TYR A 118 -14.29 12.15 8.61
C TYR A 118 -13.17 13.06 9.13
N ALA A 119 -13.52 14.16 9.80
CA ALA A 119 -12.54 15.07 10.38
C ALA A 119 -11.76 14.42 11.54
N LEU A 120 -12.41 13.63 12.38
CA LEU A 120 -11.75 12.86 13.43
C LEU A 120 -10.76 11.82 12.87
N ARG A 121 -11.14 11.10 11.80
CA ARG A 121 -10.23 10.18 11.10
C ARG A 121 -9.01 10.92 10.55
N LYS A 122 -9.20 12.12 10.00
CA LYS A 122 -8.08 12.95 9.50
C LYS A 122 -7.15 13.39 10.62
N ILE A 123 -7.68 13.82 11.77
CA ILE A 123 -6.86 14.13 12.95
C ILE A 123 -6.04 12.91 13.39
N ILE A 124 -6.66 11.74 13.49
CA ILE A 124 -5.98 10.49 13.85
C ILE A 124 -4.81 10.17 12.90
N LYS A 125 -4.95 10.44 11.61
CA LYS A 125 -3.90 10.14 10.63
C LYS A 125 -2.77 11.18 10.65
N VAL A 126 -3.10 12.46 10.87
CA VAL A 126 -2.18 13.58 10.62
C VAL A 126 -1.57 14.19 11.89
N VAL A 127 -2.19 14.06 13.06
CA VAL A 127 -1.77 14.71 14.31
C VAL A 127 -1.40 13.66 15.38
N PRO A 128 -0.14 13.18 15.40
CA PRO A 128 0.26 12.04 16.24
C PRO A 128 -0.02 12.22 17.73
N SER A 129 0.19 13.41 18.27
CA SER A 129 0.02 13.70 19.71
C SER A 129 -1.42 13.69 20.19
N ARG A 130 -2.41 13.71 19.28
CA ARG A 130 -3.85 13.76 19.60
C ARG A 130 -4.61 12.49 19.20
N LYS A 131 -3.91 11.47 18.68
CA LYS A 131 -4.53 10.22 18.18
C LYS A 131 -5.44 9.56 19.20
N ASP A 132 -4.95 9.31 20.42
CA ASP A 132 -5.68 8.54 21.43
C ASP A 132 -6.95 9.27 21.92
N GLY A 133 -6.87 10.58 22.17
CA GLY A 133 -8.02 11.39 22.57
C GLY A 133 -9.06 11.48 21.46
N THR A 134 -8.61 11.70 20.23
CA THR A 134 -9.47 11.78 19.05
C THR A 134 -10.15 10.44 18.77
N ALA A 135 -9.43 9.33 18.90
CA ALA A 135 -9.99 7.99 18.73
C ALA A 135 -11.07 7.67 19.76
N LYS A 136 -10.93 8.13 21.01
CA LYS A 136 -11.99 8.00 22.03
C LYS A 136 -13.23 8.79 21.64
N LYS A 137 -13.08 10.03 21.13
CA LYS A 137 -14.20 10.84 20.64
C LYS A 137 -14.87 10.18 19.43
N LEU A 138 -14.09 9.65 18.48
CA LEU A 138 -14.60 8.91 17.32
C LEU A 138 -15.35 7.65 17.76
N TRP A 139 -14.82 6.93 18.74
CA TRP A 139 -15.46 5.73 19.30
C TRP A 139 -16.83 6.03 19.93
N SER A 140 -16.99 7.18 20.58
CA SER A 140 -18.29 7.59 21.15
C SER A 140 -19.33 8.00 20.10
N GLN A 141 -18.94 8.25 18.85
CA GLN A 141 -19.84 8.68 17.77
C GLN A 141 -20.39 7.51 16.92
N ASN A 142 -20.51 6.31 17.49
CA ASN A 142 -20.98 5.10 16.79
C ASN A 142 -20.21 4.82 15.48
N PRO A 143 -18.94 4.40 15.55
CA PRO A 143 -18.05 4.28 14.39
C PRO A 143 -18.52 3.22 13.39
N ASN A 144 -18.35 3.52 12.09
CA ASN A 144 -18.54 2.60 10.96
C ASN A 144 -17.26 1.81 10.61
N SER A 145 -17.25 1.04 9.50
CA SER A 145 -16.08 0.23 9.09
C SER A 145 -14.81 1.06 8.95
N ASP A 146 -14.84 2.12 8.13
CA ASP A 146 -13.71 3.04 7.92
C ASP A 146 -13.18 3.65 9.24
N ASP A 147 -14.08 4.00 10.15
CA ASP A 147 -13.73 4.56 11.46
C ASP A 147 -12.98 3.53 12.30
N LEU A 148 -13.50 2.30 12.34
CA LEU A 148 -12.88 1.19 13.06
C LEU A 148 -11.53 0.80 12.46
N SER A 149 -11.43 0.75 11.13
CA SER A 149 -10.19 0.50 10.39
C SER A 149 -9.15 1.58 10.73
N THR A 150 -9.55 2.86 10.68
CA THR A 150 -8.68 3.98 11.05
C THR A 150 -8.17 3.86 12.50
N ILE A 151 -9.04 3.50 13.46
CA ILE A 151 -8.65 3.29 14.86
C ILE A 151 -7.72 2.07 15.01
N ALA A 152 -8.01 0.99 14.31
CA ALA A 152 -7.21 -0.24 14.38
C ALA A 152 -5.81 -0.05 13.78
N GLU A 153 -5.68 0.75 12.73
CA GLU A 153 -4.41 0.99 12.05
C GLU A 153 -3.53 2.00 12.81
N ASN A 154 -4.11 3.11 13.29
CA ASN A 154 -3.33 4.29 13.64
C ASN A 154 -3.07 4.46 15.14
N ILE A 155 -3.79 3.74 16.00
CA ILE A 155 -3.80 3.94 17.44
C ILE A 155 -3.15 2.75 18.16
N LYS A 156 -2.68 2.95 19.40
CA LYS A 156 -2.12 1.89 20.25
C LYS A 156 -3.05 1.58 21.43
N GLY A 157 -2.79 0.46 22.11
CA GLY A 157 -3.45 0.10 23.37
C GLY A 157 -4.84 -0.55 23.23
N PRO A 158 -5.63 -0.60 24.31
CA PRO A 158 -6.87 -1.39 24.36
C PRO A 158 -7.93 -1.00 23.34
N LEU A 159 -7.99 0.29 22.96
CA LEU A 159 -8.98 0.77 21.99
C LEU A 159 -8.74 0.18 20.59
N LYS A 160 -7.48 0.03 20.18
CA LYS A 160 -7.07 -0.65 18.94
C LYS A 160 -7.67 -2.06 18.87
N VAL A 161 -7.50 -2.84 19.94
CA VAL A 161 -8.01 -4.21 20.03
C VAL A 161 -9.53 -4.26 19.99
N LYS A 162 -10.21 -3.35 20.71
CA LYS A 162 -11.68 -3.24 20.67
C LYS A 162 -12.17 -2.88 19.26
N ALA A 163 -11.51 -1.96 18.59
CA ALA A 163 -11.84 -1.57 17.23
C ALA A 163 -11.66 -2.72 16.23
N ALA A 164 -10.53 -3.42 16.28
CA ALA A 164 -10.31 -4.59 15.42
C ALA A 164 -11.33 -5.71 15.67
N LYS A 165 -11.70 -5.98 16.93
CA LYS A 165 -12.77 -6.94 17.23
C LYS A 165 -14.10 -6.53 16.60
N LYS A 166 -14.52 -5.28 16.79
CA LYS A 166 -15.77 -4.78 16.18
C LYS A 166 -15.69 -4.79 14.65
N LEU A 167 -14.54 -4.41 14.09
CA LEU A 167 -14.29 -4.44 12.64
C LEU A 167 -14.46 -5.86 12.07
N SER A 168 -13.91 -6.88 12.74
CA SER A 168 -14.08 -8.26 12.27
C SER A 168 -15.52 -8.76 12.26
N GLU A 169 -16.40 -8.11 13.03
CA GLU A 169 -17.82 -8.46 13.11
C GLU A 169 -18.65 -7.75 12.04
N ILE A 170 -18.42 -6.46 11.80
CA ILE A 170 -19.28 -5.63 10.92
C ILE A 170 -18.57 -4.98 9.73
N GLY A 171 -17.23 -4.98 9.72
CA GLY A 171 -16.42 -4.29 8.71
C GLY A 171 -16.33 -5.03 7.40
N ASP A 172 -15.77 -4.38 6.39
CA ASP A 172 -15.50 -4.97 5.08
C ASP A 172 -14.41 -6.05 5.16
N ILE A 173 -14.46 -7.05 4.28
CA ILE A 173 -13.44 -8.09 4.17
C ILE A 173 -12.09 -7.47 3.76
N ASP A 174 -12.10 -6.54 2.80
CA ASP A 174 -10.89 -5.89 2.28
C ASP A 174 -10.13 -5.13 3.38
N ASP A 175 -10.85 -4.38 4.22
CA ASP A 175 -10.28 -3.68 5.38
C ASP A 175 -9.61 -4.67 6.35
N ILE A 176 -10.26 -5.81 6.59
CA ILE A 176 -9.78 -6.82 7.53
C ILE A 176 -8.57 -7.55 6.94
N SER A 177 -8.62 -7.95 5.66
CA SER A 177 -7.53 -8.65 4.98
C SER A 177 -6.29 -7.77 4.92
N TYR A 178 -6.45 -6.48 4.56
CA TYR A 178 -5.39 -5.49 4.58
C TYR A 178 -4.70 -5.39 5.96
N LEU A 179 -5.48 -5.28 7.05
CA LEU A 179 -4.91 -5.19 8.40
C LEU A 179 -4.20 -6.47 8.86
N ILE A 180 -4.61 -7.64 8.37
CA ILE A 180 -3.94 -8.91 8.67
C ILE A 180 -2.64 -9.05 7.87
N ALA A 181 -2.65 -8.67 6.59
CA ALA A 181 -1.54 -8.76 5.66
C ALA A 181 -0.46 -7.72 5.98
N PHE A 182 -0.84 -6.44 6.06
CA PHE A 182 0.10 -5.31 6.11
C PHE A 182 0.20 -4.66 7.50
N GLY A 183 -0.67 -5.02 8.44
CA GLY A 183 -0.63 -4.48 9.80
C GLY A 183 0.67 -4.82 10.53
N ASP A 184 1.28 -3.82 11.15
CA ASP A 184 2.53 -3.99 11.91
C ASP A 184 2.39 -4.80 13.21
N ASP A 185 1.16 -5.12 13.62
CA ASP A 185 0.81 -5.68 14.92
C ASP A 185 0.36 -7.14 14.79
N ALA A 186 1.31 -8.07 14.95
CA ALA A 186 1.04 -9.50 14.86
C ALA A 186 -0.04 -9.99 15.86
N PRO A 187 -0.10 -9.51 17.11
CA PRO A 187 -1.24 -9.75 18.00
C PRO A 187 -2.58 -9.32 17.40
N LEU A 188 -2.66 -8.15 16.76
CA LEU A 188 -3.88 -7.69 16.10
C LEU A 188 -4.29 -8.60 14.95
N ALA A 189 -3.34 -8.95 14.07
CA ALA A 189 -3.60 -9.86 12.95
C ALA A 189 -4.17 -11.20 13.44
N LYS A 190 -3.64 -11.74 14.55
CA LYS A 190 -4.14 -12.96 15.17
C LYS A 190 -5.59 -12.82 15.64
N ILE A 191 -5.96 -11.70 16.25
CA ILE A 191 -7.33 -11.45 16.72
C ILE A 191 -8.29 -11.38 15.54
N LEU A 192 -7.94 -10.61 14.50
CA LEU A 192 -8.74 -10.46 13.29
C LEU A 192 -8.95 -11.82 12.60
N TRP A 193 -7.87 -12.57 12.39
CA TRP A 193 -7.91 -13.89 11.77
C TRP A 193 -8.75 -14.90 12.56
N GLN A 194 -8.58 -14.96 13.88
CA GLN A 194 -9.39 -15.84 14.75
C GLN A 194 -10.87 -15.46 14.72
N ASN A 195 -11.18 -14.17 14.63
CA ASN A 195 -12.56 -13.73 14.52
C ASN A 195 -13.17 -14.03 13.15
N LEU A 196 -12.43 -13.87 12.04
CA LEU A 196 -12.89 -14.30 10.72
C LEU A 196 -13.24 -15.79 10.70
N LYS A 197 -12.42 -16.63 11.37
CA LYS A 197 -12.70 -18.05 11.56
C LYS A 197 -13.97 -18.28 12.37
N ARG A 198 -14.07 -17.65 13.55
CA ARG A 198 -15.20 -17.80 14.47
C ARG A 198 -16.53 -17.37 13.84
N THR A 199 -16.52 -16.32 13.02
CA THR A 199 -17.73 -15.78 12.38
C THR A 199 -18.04 -16.44 11.03
N GLY A 200 -17.24 -17.43 10.59
CA GLY A 200 -17.37 -18.08 9.29
C GLY A 200 -17.05 -17.18 8.10
N ARG A 201 -16.62 -15.94 8.35
CA ARG A 201 -16.30 -14.93 7.33
C ARG A 201 -15.01 -15.21 6.58
N LEU A 202 -14.17 -16.13 7.06
CA LEU A 202 -12.97 -16.57 6.35
C LEU A 202 -13.27 -17.06 4.92
N SER A 203 -14.43 -17.71 4.74
CA SER A 203 -14.90 -18.18 3.43
C SER A 203 -15.11 -17.07 2.40
N LYS A 204 -15.34 -15.83 2.87
CA LYS A 204 -15.56 -14.64 2.05
C LYS A 204 -14.28 -13.98 1.54
N LEU A 205 -13.11 -14.37 2.06
CA LEU A 205 -11.84 -13.92 1.50
C LEU A 205 -11.69 -14.50 0.09
N GLU A 206 -11.29 -13.66 -0.84
CA GLU A 206 -10.93 -14.06 -2.19
C GLU A 206 -9.54 -14.71 -2.21
N ASN A 207 -9.15 -15.32 -3.34
CA ASN A 207 -7.82 -15.90 -3.48
C ASN A 207 -6.74 -14.82 -3.31
N GLY A 208 -6.95 -13.63 -3.89
CA GLY A 208 -6.07 -12.47 -3.75
C GLY A 208 -5.86 -12.06 -2.29
N ASP A 209 -6.93 -11.97 -1.48
CA ASP A 209 -6.80 -11.66 -0.05
C ASP A 209 -5.94 -12.70 0.70
N LEU A 210 -6.16 -13.98 0.41
CA LEU A 210 -5.42 -15.07 1.05
C LEU A 210 -3.96 -15.06 0.62
N ALA A 211 -3.67 -14.74 -0.64
CA ALA A 211 -2.33 -14.57 -1.17
C ALA A 211 -1.60 -13.41 -0.50
N ASP A 212 -2.23 -12.22 -0.43
CA ASP A 212 -1.68 -11.05 0.26
C ASP A 212 -1.41 -11.33 1.74
N ILE A 213 -2.35 -11.97 2.44
CA ILE A 213 -2.15 -12.39 3.83
C ILE A 213 -0.98 -13.36 3.94
N ALA A 214 -0.90 -14.37 3.07
CA ALA A 214 0.18 -15.35 3.09
C ALA A 214 1.54 -14.73 2.73
N GLU A 215 1.59 -13.71 1.90
CA GLU A 215 2.84 -13.07 1.50
C GLU A 215 3.33 -12.09 2.57
N TYR A 216 2.45 -11.18 3.02
CA TYR A 216 2.87 -10.00 3.76
C TYR A 216 2.73 -10.11 5.28
N THR A 217 1.88 -11.01 5.80
CA THR A 217 1.68 -11.07 7.25
C THR A 217 2.95 -11.44 8.00
N LYS A 218 3.22 -10.73 9.09
CA LYS A 218 4.36 -11.01 10.00
C LYS A 218 4.13 -12.26 10.85
N SER A 219 2.90 -12.78 10.91
CA SER A 219 2.56 -13.94 11.72
C SER A 219 2.78 -15.24 10.94
N ARG A 220 3.88 -15.95 11.26
CA ARG A 220 4.20 -17.27 10.67
C ARG A 220 3.02 -18.26 10.74
N LYS A 221 2.26 -18.23 11.84
CA LYS A 221 1.09 -19.09 12.01
C LYS A 221 -0.04 -18.74 11.05
N ILE A 222 -0.37 -17.45 10.92
CA ILE A 222 -1.43 -16.98 10.00
C ILE A 222 -1.02 -17.27 8.57
N LYS A 223 0.25 -17.02 8.19
CA LYS A 223 0.79 -17.35 6.89
C LYS A 223 0.54 -18.82 6.51
N GLY A 224 0.91 -19.75 7.39
CA GLY A 224 0.68 -21.17 7.15
C GLY A 224 -0.80 -21.58 7.12
N GLU A 225 -1.66 -20.86 7.83
CA GLU A 225 -3.11 -21.10 7.78
C GLU A 225 -3.73 -20.54 6.50
N ALA A 226 -3.37 -19.33 6.07
CA ALA A 226 -3.81 -18.71 4.83
C ALA A 226 -3.41 -19.54 3.61
N LEU A 227 -2.17 -20.06 3.55
CA LEU A 227 -1.72 -20.96 2.49
C LEU A 227 -2.54 -22.25 2.41
N LYS A 228 -2.99 -22.79 3.56
CA LYS A 228 -3.85 -23.98 3.59
C LYS A 228 -5.25 -23.68 3.11
N GLU A 229 -5.81 -22.54 3.52
CA GLU A 229 -7.10 -22.09 3.00
C GLU A 229 -7.04 -21.86 1.50
N LEU A 230 -6.00 -21.16 1.01
CA LEU A 230 -5.77 -20.91 -0.41
C LEU A 230 -5.66 -22.22 -1.19
N LYS A 231 -4.83 -23.19 -0.75
CA LYS A 231 -4.70 -24.51 -1.39
C LYS A 231 -6.04 -25.24 -1.54
N ASN A 232 -6.98 -25.04 -0.60
CA ASN A 232 -8.27 -25.71 -0.61
C ASN A 232 -9.33 -24.99 -1.47
N ARG A 233 -8.99 -23.85 -2.08
CA ARG A 233 -9.87 -23.16 -3.02
C ARG A 233 -9.88 -23.88 -4.38
N ASN A 234 -11.02 -23.77 -5.05
CA ASN A 234 -11.10 -24.11 -6.47
C ASN A 234 -10.51 -22.95 -7.28
N GLU A 235 -10.05 -23.23 -8.50
CA GLU A 235 -9.63 -22.20 -9.46
C GLU A 235 -8.41 -21.37 -8.99
N LEU A 236 -7.28 -22.04 -8.77
CA LEU A 236 -6.02 -21.38 -8.46
C LEU A 236 -5.35 -20.82 -9.72
N GLU A 237 -4.96 -19.55 -9.64
CA GLU A 237 -4.15 -18.89 -10.66
C GLU A 237 -2.68 -19.36 -10.58
N ASP A 238 -1.89 -18.98 -11.59
CA ASP A 238 -0.48 -19.39 -11.68
C ASP A 238 0.34 -18.82 -10.53
N ASP A 239 0.04 -17.58 -10.13
CA ASP A 239 0.72 -16.89 -9.04
C ASP A 239 0.30 -17.47 -7.67
N ASP A 240 -0.96 -17.89 -7.48
CA ASP A 240 -1.40 -18.63 -6.28
C ASP A 240 -0.62 -19.94 -6.13
N LEU A 241 -0.51 -20.69 -7.22
CA LEU A 241 0.23 -21.95 -7.27
C LEU A 241 1.72 -21.74 -6.98
N GLU A 242 2.33 -20.72 -7.56
CA GLU A 242 3.72 -20.37 -7.28
C GLU A 242 3.92 -20.00 -5.80
N LEU A 243 3.01 -19.20 -5.23
CA LEU A 243 3.05 -18.83 -3.82
C LEU A 243 2.98 -20.06 -2.91
N ILE A 244 2.08 -21.01 -3.20
CA ILE A 244 1.97 -22.28 -2.47
C ILE A 244 3.26 -23.10 -2.64
N PHE A 245 3.84 -23.15 -3.84
CA PHE A 245 5.06 -23.89 -4.13
C PHE A 245 6.25 -23.38 -3.30
N ASP A 246 6.51 -22.08 -3.33
CA ASP A 246 7.62 -21.45 -2.61
C ASP A 246 7.45 -21.59 -1.08
N ASN A 247 6.21 -21.67 -0.62
CA ASN A 247 5.86 -21.80 0.78
C ASN A 247 5.46 -23.23 1.19
N ALA A 248 5.87 -24.26 0.42
CA ALA A 248 5.53 -25.65 0.71
C ALA A 248 5.98 -26.14 2.11
N HIS A 249 6.98 -25.49 2.71
CA HIS A 249 7.48 -25.80 4.05
C HIS A 249 6.47 -25.50 5.20
N TYR A 250 5.34 -24.83 4.92
CA TYR A 250 4.24 -24.63 5.88
C TYR A 250 3.28 -25.82 5.97
N PHE A 251 3.45 -26.82 5.11
CA PHE A 251 2.62 -28.02 5.06
C PHE A 251 3.33 -29.22 5.68
N SER A 252 2.57 -30.23 6.08
CA SER A 252 3.11 -31.44 6.73
C SER A 252 3.99 -32.28 5.80
N ASN A 253 3.75 -32.23 4.49
CA ASN A 253 4.55 -32.94 3.48
C ASN A 253 4.89 -32.00 2.30
N PRO A 254 5.95 -31.19 2.42
CA PRO A 254 6.32 -30.19 1.42
C PRO A 254 6.53 -30.77 0.02
N GLU A 255 7.15 -31.96 -0.09
CA GLU A 255 7.39 -32.61 -1.38
C GLU A 255 6.10 -33.05 -2.08
N LYS A 256 5.12 -33.56 -1.31
CA LYS A 256 3.80 -33.86 -1.84
C LYS A 256 3.11 -32.61 -2.38
N ILE A 257 3.19 -31.49 -1.64
CA ILE A 257 2.61 -30.21 -2.08
C ILE A 257 3.27 -29.71 -3.37
N ARG A 258 4.60 -29.70 -3.41
CA ARG A 258 5.35 -29.32 -4.63
C ARG A 258 4.95 -30.19 -5.82
N LYS A 259 4.79 -31.51 -5.62
CA LYS A 259 4.32 -32.44 -6.65
C LYS A 259 2.93 -32.09 -7.16
N GLU A 260 1.98 -31.86 -6.26
CA GLU A 260 0.61 -31.46 -6.62
C GLU A 260 0.62 -30.16 -7.45
N VAL A 261 1.32 -29.13 -6.96
CA VAL A 261 1.42 -27.83 -7.64
C VAL A 261 2.06 -27.95 -9.02
N ILE A 262 3.19 -28.63 -9.15
CA ILE A 262 3.86 -28.82 -10.45
C ILE A 262 2.92 -29.52 -11.42
N THR A 263 2.19 -30.53 -10.97
CA THR A 263 1.24 -31.26 -11.83
C THR A 263 0.19 -30.32 -12.42
N LEU A 264 -0.29 -29.35 -11.64
CA LEU A 264 -1.24 -28.32 -12.09
C LEU A 264 -0.61 -27.26 -13.01
N LEU A 265 0.69 -26.97 -12.84
CA LEU A 265 1.42 -25.99 -13.66
C LEU A 265 2.04 -26.58 -14.94
N LEU A 266 2.25 -27.90 -15.01
CA LEU A 266 2.79 -28.58 -16.19
C LEU A 266 2.01 -28.36 -17.49
N PRO A 267 0.68 -28.26 -17.52
CA PRO A 267 -0.03 -27.92 -18.75
C PRO A 267 0.00 -26.43 -19.12
N LYS A 268 0.38 -25.51 -18.21
CA LYS A 268 0.30 -24.06 -18.41
C LYS A 268 1.55 -23.45 -19.06
N ASP A 269 1.48 -22.27 -19.67
CA ASP A 269 2.66 -21.61 -20.25
C ASP A 269 3.48 -20.85 -19.18
N LEU A 270 4.44 -21.55 -18.57
CA LEU A 270 5.34 -20.97 -17.58
C LEU A 270 6.51 -20.24 -18.24
N SER A 271 6.96 -19.15 -17.62
CA SER A 271 8.22 -18.52 -18.00
C SER A 271 9.41 -19.43 -17.70
N ILE A 272 10.47 -19.30 -18.52
CA ILE A 272 11.71 -20.07 -18.35
C ILE A 272 12.31 -19.84 -16.95
N GLU A 273 12.30 -18.61 -16.46
CA GLU A 273 12.83 -18.27 -15.13
C GLU A 273 12.04 -18.92 -14.00
N LYS A 274 10.70 -18.91 -14.07
CA LYS A 274 9.84 -19.59 -13.09
C LYS A 274 10.15 -21.10 -13.05
N MET A 275 10.26 -21.75 -14.21
CA MET A 275 10.61 -23.17 -14.29
C MET A 275 12.01 -23.46 -13.70
N LEU A 276 13.02 -22.64 -14.01
CA LEU A 276 14.38 -22.80 -13.47
C LEU A 276 14.42 -22.66 -11.95
N LYS A 277 13.68 -21.69 -11.39
CA LYS A 277 13.53 -21.51 -9.95
C LYS A 277 12.91 -22.74 -9.29
N MET A 278 11.83 -23.27 -9.87
CA MET A 278 11.16 -24.47 -9.37
C MET A 278 12.05 -25.71 -9.42
N ILE A 279 12.77 -25.95 -10.53
CA ILE A 279 13.70 -27.08 -10.70
C ILE A 279 14.73 -27.17 -9.56
N LYS A 280 15.22 -26.03 -9.07
CA LYS A 280 16.21 -25.98 -7.97
C LYS A 280 15.62 -26.38 -6.61
N GLN A 281 14.31 -26.28 -6.43
CA GLN A 281 13.64 -26.55 -5.15
C GLN A 281 13.02 -27.97 -5.06
N ILE A 282 12.97 -28.71 -6.18
CA ILE A 282 12.35 -30.03 -6.26
C ILE A 282 13.37 -31.11 -5.89
N ALA A 283 13.06 -31.92 -4.87
CA ALA A 283 13.86 -33.11 -4.56
C ALA A 283 13.43 -34.31 -5.41
N LEU A 284 12.16 -34.39 -5.82
CA LEU A 284 11.63 -35.47 -6.65
C LEU A 284 12.17 -35.46 -8.07
N ARG A 285 13.12 -36.37 -8.32
CA ARG A 285 13.82 -36.58 -9.60
C ARG A 285 12.92 -36.57 -10.83
N GLU A 286 11.85 -37.37 -10.82
CA GLU A 286 10.93 -37.50 -11.96
C GLU A 286 10.28 -36.15 -12.35
N LEU A 287 9.87 -35.37 -11.37
CA LEU A 287 9.26 -34.05 -11.62
C LEU A 287 10.29 -33.04 -12.08
N ARG A 288 11.50 -33.10 -11.52
CA ARG A 288 12.62 -32.26 -11.93
C ARG A 288 12.94 -32.47 -13.41
N ILE A 289 12.97 -33.72 -13.88
CA ILE A 289 13.15 -34.07 -15.30
C ILE A 289 12.01 -33.51 -16.15
N LYS A 290 10.75 -33.81 -15.79
CA LYS A 290 9.57 -33.34 -16.55
C LYS A 290 9.54 -31.82 -16.71
N LEU A 291 9.88 -31.09 -15.65
CA LEU A 291 9.93 -29.63 -15.68
C LEU A 291 11.15 -29.12 -16.47
N ALA A 292 12.31 -29.77 -16.36
CA ALA A 292 13.50 -29.45 -17.13
C ALA A 292 13.29 -29.66 -18.64
N GLU A 293 12.67 -30.76 -19.06
CA GLU A 293 12.31 -31.02 -20.45
C GLU A 293 11.37 -29.94 -21.01
N LYS A 294 10.35 -29.56 -20.23
CA LYS A 294 9.45 -28.48 -20.58
C LYS A 294 10.21 -27.15 -20.74
N ALA A 295 11.13 -26.84 -19.82
CA ALA A 295 11.96 -25.65 -19.90
C ALA A 295 12.88 -25.66 -21.14
N VAL A 296 13.47 -26.80 -21.50
CA VAL A 296 14.25 -26.96 -22.74
C VAL A 296 13.40 -26.67 -23.98
N ARG A 297 12.17 -27.22 -24.05
CA ARG A 297 11.24 -26.93 -25.16
C ARG A 297 10.87 -25.45 -25.23
N ALA A 298 10.62 -24.80 -24.10
CA ALA A 298 10.34 -23.37 -24.04
C ALA A 298 11.53 -22.52 -24.51
N ILE A 299 12.75 -22.88 -24.10
CA ILE A 299 13.98 -22.23 -24.57
C ILE A 299 14.14 -22.39 -26.08
N ASP A 300 13.87 -23.57 -26.62
CA ASP A 300 13.98 -23.81 -28.06
C ASP A 300 13.02 -22.97 -28.88
N ARG A 301 11.75 -22.88 -28.46
CA ARG A 301 10.78 -21.96 -29.07
C ARG A 301 11.27 -20.52 -29.03
N LYS A 302 11.79 -20.07 -27.87
CA LYS A 302 12.26 -18.69 -27.71
C LYS A 302 13.48 -18.38 -28.59
N ILE A 303 14.41 -19.31 -28.73
CA ILE A 303 15.57 -19.15 -29.62
C ILE A 303 15.10 -19.01 -31.07
N ILE A 304 14.13 -19.80 -31.53
CA ILE A 304 13.58 -19.72 -32.88
C ILE A 304 12.96 -18.33 -33.12
N GLU A 305 12.08 -17.86 -32.21
CA GLU A 305 11.48 -16.51 -32.29
C GLU A 305 12.53 -15.39 -32.42
N LEU A 306 13.63 -15.49 -31.66
CA LEU A 306 14.70 -14.49 -31.67
C LEU A 306 15.52 -14.53 -32.96
N ILE A 307 15.70 -15.71 -33.58
CA ILE A 307 16.41 -15.90 -34.85
C ILE A 307 15.59 -15.38 -36.03
N GLU A 308 14.27 -15.57 -36.01
CA GLU A 308 13.36 -15.10 -37.06
C GLU A 308 13.23 -13.56 -37.10
N SER A 309 13.59 -12.89 -36.01
CA SER A 309 13.59 -11.43 -35.92
C SER A 309 14.92 -10.84 -36.44
N PRO A 310 14.94 -9.58 -36.94
CA PRO A 310 16.17 -8.96 -37.44
C PRO A 310 17.33 -8.99 -36.44
N PRO A 311 18.57 -9.26 -36.88
CA PRO A 311 19.70 -9.38 -35.95
C PRO A 311 19.96 -8.06 -35.21
N ASN A 312 20.21 -8.18 -33.91
CA ASN A 312 20.71 -7.09 -33.08
C ASN A 312 21.55 -7.66 -31.92
N GLU A 313 22.40 -6.80 -31.36
CA GLU A 313 23.38 -7.19 -30.34
C GLU A 313 22.73 -7.80 -29.07
N TRP A 314 21.58 -7.26 -28.64
CA TRP A 314 20.91 -7.77 -27.43
C TRP A 314 20.30 -9.16 -27.64
N ARG A 315 19.77 -9.47 -28.83
CA ARG A 315 19.22 -10.79 -29.18
C ARG A 315 20.32 -11.84 -29.24
N GLU A 316 21.48 -11.51 -29.82
CA GLU A 316 22.62 -12.42 -29.85
C GLU A 316 23.07 -12.79 -28.44
N LYS A 317 23.12 -11.79 -27.53
CA LYS A 317 23.43 -11.99 -26.12
C LYS A 317 22.38 -12.86 -25.43
N GLU A 318 21.10 -12.63 -25.68
CA GLU A 318 20.00 -13.42 -25.11
C GLU A 318 20.01 -14.87 -25.61
N ILE A 319 20.19 -15.10 -26.91
CA ILE A 319 20.32 -16.44 -27.50
C ILE A 319 21.50 -17.19 -26.86
N LYS A 320 22.63 -16.52 -26.63
CA LYS A 320 23.81 -17.12 -25.97
C LYS A 320 23.49 -17.54 -24.53
N ASP A 321 22.78 -16.70 -23.77
CA ASP A 321 22.35 -17.04 -22.41
C ASP A 321 21.35 -18.22 -22.39
N LEU A 322 20.37 -18.21 -23.30
CA LEU A 322 19.40 -19.28 -23.46
C LEU A 322 20.07 -20.61 -23.82
N LYS A 323 21.05 -20.61 -24.73
CA LYS A 323 21.84 -21.82 -25.06
C LYS A 323 22.59 -22.35 -23.85
N LYS A 324 23.16 -21.47 -23.03
CA LYS A 324 23.83 -21.86 -21.78
C LYS A 324 22.84 -22.51 -20.80
N LYS A 325 21.69 -21.88 -20.55
CA LYS A 325 20.61 -22.43 -19.71
C LYS A 325 20.12 -23.80 -20.22
N LYS A 326 19.91 -23.94 -21.53
CA LYS A 326 19.53 -25.22 -22.17
C LYS A 326 20.59 -26.30 -21.94
N SER A 327 21.88 -25.98 -22.10
CA SER A 327 22.96 -26.93 -21.85
C SER A 327 22.98 -27.41 -20.40
N MET A 328 22.80 -26.50 -19.44
CA MET A 328 22.71 -26.85 -18.02
C MET A 328 21.51 -27.76 -17.72
N LEU A 329 20.35 -27.46 -18.29
CA LEU A 329 19.14 -28.27 -18.13
C LEU A 329 19.30 -29.67 -18.75
N LYS A 330 19.96 -29.80 -19.91
CA LYS A 330 20.25 -31.10 -20.51
C LYS A 330 21.15 -31.96 -19.63
N ALA A 331 22.22 -31.38 -19.09
CA ALA A 331 23.10 -32.07 -18.15
C ALA A 331 22.35 -32.49 -16.87
N GLU A 332 21.43 -31.65 -16.38
CA GLU A 332 20.56 -32.00 -15.27
C GLU A 332 19.65 -33.19 -15.61
N ILE A 333 19.05 -33.22 -16.80
CA ILE A 333 18.21 -34.34 -17.25
C ILE A 333 19.02 -35.64 -17.32
N GLU A 334 20.23 -35.59 -17.89
CA GLU A 334 21.12 -36.76 -18.03
C GLU A 334 21.52 -37.33 -16.66
N LEU A 335 22.03 -36.46 -15.76
CA LEU A 335 22.35 -36.83 -14.37
C LEU A 335 21.13 -37.44 -13.65
N ASN A 336 19.95 -36.85 -13.88
CA ASN A 336 18.70 -37.35 -13.30
C ASN A 336 18.04 -38.48 -14.12
N SER A 337 18.68 -39.00 -15.17
CA SER A 337 18.24 -40.21 -15.86
C SER A 337 19.12 -41.42 -15.50
N GLU A 338 20.45 -41.26 -15.40
CA GLU A 338 21.40 -42.37 -15.24
C GLU A 338 21.29 -43.18 -13.92
N ILE A 339 21.10 -42.50 -12.78
CA ILE A 339 20.92 -43.13 -11.44
C ILE A 339 19.68 -44.06 -11.36
N ALA A 340 18.81 -44.12 -12.38
CA ALA A 340 17.64 -45.01 -12.37
C ALA A 340 17.98 -46.45 -12.80
N TYR A 341 19.16 -46.68 -13.38
CA TYR A 341 19.59 -47.99 -13.82
C TYR A 341 20.51 -48.64 -12.78
N VAL A 342 19.93 -49.22 -11.73
CA VAL A 342 20.60 -50.27 -10.96
C VAL A 342 20.15 -51.60 -11.56
N PRO A 343 20.97 -52.28 -12.37
CA PRO A 343 20.60 -53.59 -12.88
C PRO A 343 20.31 -54.52 -11.68
N PRO A 344 19.23 -55.31 -11.70
CA PRO A 344 18.91 -56.20 -10.60
C PRO A 344 20.13 -57.07 -10.31
N GLN A 345 20.61 -57.04 -9.06
CA GLN A 345 21.65 -57.96 -8.63
C GLN A 345 21.09 -59.36 -8.80
N VAL A 346 21.58 -60.06 -9.81
CA VAL A 346 21.32 -61.48 -10.00
C VAL A 346 21.97 -62.17 -8.80
N HIS A 347 21.18 -62.48 -7.78
CA HIS A 347 21.61 -63.38 -6.71
C HIS A 347 21.85 -64.74 -7.37
N GLN A 348 23.13 -65.04 -7.63
CA GLN A 348 23.56 -66.39 -7.96
C GLN A 348 23.48 -67.19 -6.66
N ASN A 349 22.53 -68.14 -6.61
CA ASN A 349 22.43 -69.18 -5.59
C ASN A 349 23.54 -70.21 -5.77
#